data_AF-A0A7C4TB99-F1
#
_entry.id   AF-A0A7C4TB99-F1
#
_cell.length_a   1.000
_cell.length_b   1.000
_cell.length_c   1.000
_cell.angle_alpha   90.00
_cell.angle_beta   90.00
_cell.angle_gamma   90.00
#
_symmetry.space_group_name_H-M   'P 1'
#
loop_
_entity.id
_entity.type
_entity.pdbx_description
1 polymer ?
#
loop_
_entity_poly.entity_id
_entity_poly.type
_entity_poly.pdbx_seq_one_letter_code
_entity_poly.pdbx_strand_id
1 'polypeptide(L)'
;MGAATDAVEVLEERIRRRSRGFFVSVGALTAVAAGLMIWVSTEAPKTASWVPYYVVTVVPGSFILLVWVMRRGEARTIGFVRRLRLRLRDVGVHRGTRLVLVFDNGLVCTLGGSMMWMWLFSTPAGTPASPARVRDAMQMRRGFWRMRAIGIVQPKRGPEDARRELTAIRERVGAKRAMAALYERPTTAPASPVAPAWASAALFAGTPSNVDPSRWAAELDAVRAFLERLRTEHYPPGLHGSHR
;
A
#
# COMPACT_ATOMS: atom_id res chain seq x y z
N MET A 1 21.26 13.73 5.22
CA MET A 1 20.54 12.82 6.15
C MET A 1 19.36 13.47 6.92
N GLY A 2 19.11 14.79 6.84
CA GLY A 2 17.97 15.44 7.51
C GLY A 2 16.59 15.12 6.93
N ALA A 3 16.43 15.19 5.60
CA ALA A 3 15.12 15.15 4.93
C ALA A 3 14.26 13.88 5.20
N ALA A 4 14.88 12.69 5.32
CA ALA A 4 14.14 11.46 5.60
C ALA A 4 13.67 11.37 7.07
N THR A 5 14.38 12.02 7.98
CA THR A 5 14.02 12.11 9.40
C THR A 5 12.80 13.01 9.57
N ASP A 6 12.88 14.20 8.97
CA ASP A 6 11.81 15.18 8.96
C ASP A 6 10.54 14.60 8.30
N ALA A 7 10.69 13.84 7.22
CA ALA A 7 9.56 13.21 6.53
C ALA A 7 8.85 12.13 7.37
N VAL A 8 9.60 11.34 8.15
CA VAL A 8 9.02 10.32 9.04
C VAL A 8 8.33 10.96 10.24
N GLU A 9 8.89 12.02 10.81
CA GLU A 9 8.27 12.76 11.92
C GLU A 9 6.98 13.48 11.46
N VAL A 10 7.02 14.14 10.31
CA VAL A 10 5.84 14.77 9.68
C VAL A 10 4.77 13.72 9.36
N LEU A 11 5.17 12.52 8.93
CA LEU A 11 4.24 11.42 8.71
C LEU A 11 3.58 10.98 10.02
N GLU A 12 4.37 10.76 11.07
CA GLU A 12 3.88 10.34 12.39
C GLU A 12 2.87 11.36 12.92
N GLU A 13 3.18 12.65 12.84
CA GLU A 13 2.29 13.70 13.28
C GLU A 13 1.01 13.76 12.43
N ARG A 14 1.12 13.58 11.11
CA ARG A 14 -0.05 13.56 10.21
C ARG A 14 -0.95 12.36 10.47
N ILE A 15 -0.40 11.18 10.73
CA ILE A 15 -1.16 9.98 11.10
C ILE A 15 -1.88 10.23 12.43
N ARG A 16 -1.17 10.78 13.43
CA ARG A 16 -1.73 11.04 14.76
C ARG A 16 -2.82 12.11 14.76
N ARG A 17 -2.64 13.21 14.02
CA ARG A 17 -3.66 14.25 13.86
C ARG A 17 -4.91 13.71 13.16
N ARG A 18 -4.73 12.90 12.11
CA ARG A 18 -5.83 12.27 11.39
C ARG A 18 -6.60 11.29 12.27
N SER A 19 -5.91 10.43 13.00
CA SER A 19 -6.55 9.43 13.84
C SER A 19 -7.35 10.10 14.94
N ARG A 20 -6.81 11.16 15.56
CA ARG A 20 -7.56 12.02 16.48
C ARG A 20 -8.84 12.58 15.86
N GLY A 21 -8.77 13.18 14.66
CA GLY A 21 -9.94 13.71 13.96
C GLY A 21 -10.98 12.63 13.66
N PHE A 22 -10.55 11.46 13.16
CA PHE A 22 -11.43 10.32 12.90
C PHE A 22 -12.11 9.81 14.17
N PHE A 23 -11.37 9.64 15.27
CA PHE A 23 -11.95 9.19 16.55
C PHE A 23 -12.95 10.19 17.12
N VAL A 24 -12.70 11.49 16.97
CA VAL A 24 -13.65 12.53 17.39
C VAL A 24 -14.92 12.47 16.54
N SER A 25 -14.81 12.38 15.22
CA SER A 25 -15.98 12.30 14.33
C SER A 25 -16.79 11.03 14.54
N VAL A 26 -16.14 9.87 14.62
CA VAL A 26 -16.82 8.59 14.89
C VAL A 26 -17.44 8.61 16.27
N GLY A 27 -16.72 9.08 17.30
CA GLY A 27 -17.25 9.20 18.65
C GLY A 27 -18.49 10.09 18.73
N ALA A 28 -18.48 11.25 18.06
CA ALA A 28 -19.63 12.15 17.98
C ALA A 28 -20.84 11.51 17.27
N LEU A 29 -20.60 10.88 16.11
CA LEU A 29 -21.67 10.18 15.36
C LEU A 29 -22.26 9.03 16.19
N THR A 30 -21.41 8.26 16.85
CA THR A 30 -21.81 7.17 17.73
C THR A 30 -22.61 7.67 18.94
N ALA A 31 -22.22 8.79 19.55
CA ALA A 31 -22.96 9.40 20.65
C ALA A 31 -24.34 9.90 20.22
N VAL A 32 -24.45 10.53 19.04
CA VAL A 32 -25.74 10.96 18.46
C VAL A 32 -26.64 9.76 18.18
N ALA A 33 -26.12 8.71 17.54
CA ALA A 33 -26.87 7.49 17.26
C ALA A 33 -27.33 6.78 18.54
N ALA A 34 -26.46 6.72 19.56
CA ALA A 34 -26.79 6.16 20.87
C ALA A 34 -27.90 6.96 21.57
N GLY A 35 -27.80 8.29 21.58
CA GLY A 35 -28.83 9.17 22.15
C GLY A 35 -30.17 9.03 21.45
N LEU A 36 -30.18 8.94 20.12
CA LEU A 36 -31.40 8.73 19.34
C LEU A 36 -32.04 7.37 19.63
N MET A 37 -31.24 6.30 19.73
CA MET A 37 -31.76 4.97 20.09
C MET A 37 -32.37 4.95 21.50
N ILE A 38 -31.72 5.61 22.46
CA ILE A 38 -32.24 5.71 23.84
C ILE A 38 -33.56 6.49 23.83
N TRP A 39 -33.62 7.65 23.18
CA TRP A 39 -34.82 8.47 23.10
C TRP A 39 -36.01 7.76 22.44
N VAL A 40 -35.78 7.11 21.28
CA VAL A 40 -36.82 6.30 20.62
C VAL A 40 -37.28 5.15 21.52
N SER A 41 -36.36 4.53 22.26
CA SER A 41 -36.72 3.42 23.16
C SER A 41 -37.60 3.86 24.34
N THR A 42 -37.48 5.11 24.78
CA THR A 42 -38.29 5.65 25.88
C THR A 42 -39.68 6.13 25.44
N GLU A 43 -39.85 6.55 24.18
CA GLU A 43 -41.15 7.02 23.68
C GLU A 43 -42.02 5.91 23.05
N ALA A 44 -41.42 4.83 22.55
CA ALA A 44 -42.16 3.75 21.91
C ALA A 44 -42.68 2.71 22.93
N PRO A 45 -44.01 2.47 23.02
CA PRO A 45 -44.63 1.64 24.07
C PRO A 45 -44.37 0.13 23.97
N LYS A 46 -43.51 -0.32 23.05
CA LYS A 46 -43.16 -1.74 22.84
C LYS A 46 -41.67 -1.98 22.66
N THR A 47 -40.81 -1.04 23.08
CA THR A 47 -39.37 -1.22 22.91
C THR A 47 -38.83 -2.18 23.95
N ALA A 48 -37.99 -3.11 23.52
CA ALA A 48 -37.40 -4.10 24.41
C ALA A 48 -36.45 -3.43 25.43
N SER A 49 -36.64 -3.72 26.70
CA SER A 49 -35.93 -3.10 27.84
C SER A 49 -34.41 -3.30 27.83
N TRP A 50 -33.88 -4.21 27.00
CA TRP A 50 -32.45 -4.46 26.86
C TRP A 50 -31.73 -3.42 25.98
N VAL A 51 -32.45 -2.64 25.18
CA VAL A 51 -31.89 -1.65 24.24
C VAL A 51 -30.99 -0.61 24.93
N PRO A 52 -31.42 0.08 26.00
CA PRO A 52 -30.55 1.03 26.70
C PRO A 52 -29.31 0.34 27.32
N TYR A 53 -29.45 -0.87 27.85
CA TYR A 53 -28.32 -1.64 28.39
C TYR A 53 -27.29 -1.98 27.30
N TYR A 54 -27.75 -2.39 26.12
CA TYR A 54 -26.89 -2.65 24.96
C TYR A 54 -26.17 -1.38 24.49
N VAL A 55 -26.88 -0.25 24.40
CA VAL A 55 -26.28 1.02 23.99
C VAL A 55 -25.21 1.47 24.98
N VAL A 56 -25.43 1.33 26.28
CA VAL A 56 -24.46 1.76 27.31
C VAL A 56 -23.24 0.84 27.39
N THR A 57 -23.37 -0.45 27.08
CA THR A 57 -22.28 -1.43 27.26
C THR A 57 -21.55 -1.76 25.95
N VAL A 58 -22.28 -2.12 24.89
CA VAL A 58 -21.71 -2.63 23.65
C VAL A 58 -21.14 -1.51 22.79
N VAL A 59 -21.78 -0.34 22.77
CA VAL A 59 -21.32 0.78 21.94
C VAL A 59 -19.98 1.34 22.43
N PRO A 60 -19.77 1.64 23.73
CA PRO A 60 -18.46 2.06 24.22
C PRO A 60 -17.41 0.94 24.10
N GLY A 61 -17.77 -0.31 24.40
CA GLY A 61 -16.86 -1.45 24.27
C GLY A 61 -16.35 -1.63 22.84
N SER A 62 -17.25 -1.54 21.85
CA SER A 62 -16.91 -1.61 20.43
C SER A 62 -16.05 -0.43 19.99
N PHE A 63 -16.35 0.78 20.48
CA PHE A 63 -15.55 1.97 20.18
C PHE A 63 -14.13 1.87 20.75
N ILE A 64 -13.99 1.44 22.01
CA ILE A 64 -12.69 1.23 22.66
C ILE A 64 -11.89 0.16 21.89
N LEU A 65 -12.52 -0.95 21.53
CA LEU A 65 -11.88 -2.01 20.74
C LEU A 65 -11.42 -1.48 19.37
N LEU A 66 -12.27 -0.71 18.68
CA LEU A 66 -11.94 -0.08 17.40
C LEU A 66 -10.72 0.85 17.54
N VAL A 67 -10.73 1.75 18.52
CA VAL A 67 -9.61 2.66 18.80
C VAL A 67 -8.33 1.88 19.07
N TRP A 68 -8.41 0.82 19.89
CA TRP A 68 -7.27 -0.01 20.24
C TRP A 68 -6.68 -0.72 19.02
N VAL A 69 -7.54 -1.35 18.19
CA VAL A 69 -7.11 -2.02 16.95
C VAL A 69 -6.44 -1.03 15.99
N MET A 70 -7.02 0.16 15.81
CA MET A 70 -6.46 1.19 14.94
C MET A 70 -5.12 1.72 15.45
N ARG A 71 -5.02 2.09 16.74
CA ARG A 71 -3.76 2.54 17.35
C ARG A 71 -2.67 1.48 17.25
N ARG A 72 -3.02 0.20 17.45
CA ARG A 72 -2.07 -0.91 17.30
C ARG A 72 -1.62 -1.08 15.85
N GLY A 73 -2.49 -0.82 14.88
CA GLY A 73 -2.14 -0.77 13.46
C GLY A 73 -1.20 0.39 13.09
N GLU A 74 -1.46 1.58 13.64
CA GLU A 74 -0.64 2.78 13.44
C GLU A 74 0.76 2.58 14.01
N ALA A 75 0.89 2.13 15.26
CA ALA A 75 2.17 1.90 15.91
C ALA A 75 3.04 0.88 15.13
N ARG A 76 2.43 -0.18 14.60
CA ARG A 76 3.13 -1.16 13.74
C ARG A 76 3.59 -0.55 12.44
N THR A 77 2.75 0.25 11.78
CA THR A 77 3.09 0.90 10.52
C THR A 77 4.24 1.89 10.71
N ILE A 78 4.18 2.72 11.76
CA ILE A 78 5.25 3.64 12.14
C ILE A 78 6.53 2.88 12.46
N GLY A 79 6.44 1.80 13.25
CA GLY A 79 7.59 0.94 13.55
C GLY A 79 8.23 0.33 12.30
N PHE A 80 7.41 -0.11 11.33
CA PHE A 80 7.87 -0.62 10.05
C PHE A 80 8.63 0.44 9.25
N VAL A 81 8.05 1.63 9.07
CA VAL A 81 8.68 2.75 8.37
C VAL A 81 9.98 3.18 9.06
N ARG A 82 9.97 3.26 10.39
CA ARG A 82 11.13 3.67 11.18
C ARG A 82 12.31 2.72 11.01
N ARG A 83 12.06 1.41 10.88
CA ARG A 83 13.13 0.42 10.60
C ARG A 83 13.63 0.48 9.16
N LEU A 84 12.80 0.88 8.21
CA LEU A 84 13.21 1.10 6.82
C LEU A 84 13.88 2.46 6.58
N ARG A 85 13.97 3.33 7.61
CA ARG A 85 14.46 4.72 7.49
C ARG A 85 15.76 4.88 6.71
N LEU A 86 16.72 3.96 6.87
CA LEU A 86 18.02 4.06 6.19
C LEU A 86 17.93 3.91 4.67
N ARG A 87 16.90 3.23 4.18
CA ARG A 87 16.66 2.96 2.76
C ARG A 87 15.57 3.86 2.17
N LEU A 88 14.91 4.67 3.00
CA LEU A 88 13.85 5.57 2.58
C LEU A 88 14.41 6.89 2.08
N ARG A 89 13.96 7.29 0.90
CA ARG A 89 14.25 8.59 0.30
C ARG A 89 13.16 9.61 0.60
N ASP A 90 11.89 9.18 0.52
CA ASP A 90 10.73 10.01 0.84
C ASP A 90 9.55 9.14 1.33
N VAL A 91 8.66 9.72 2.11
CA VAL A 91 7.46 9.06 2.63
C VAL A 91 6.27 9.99 2.68
N GLY A 92 5.08 9.45 2.39
CA GLY A 92 3.87 10.27 2.38
C GLY A 92 2.60 9.45 2.34
N VAL A 93 1.48 10.13 2.57
CA VAL A 93 0.15 9.52 2.53
C VAL A 93 -0.57 9.97 1.28
N HIS A 94 -1.05 9.01 0.47
CA HIS A 94 -1.84 9.29 -0.73
C HIS A 94 -3.28 8.80 -0.58
N ARG A 95 -4.26 9.63 -0.99
CA ARG A 95 -5.71 9.39 -0.86
C ARG A 95 -6.13 8.95 0.56
N GLY A 96 -5.50 9.54 1.57
CA GLY A 96 -5.88 9.42 2.97
C GLY A 96 -5.48 8.12 3.70
N THR A 97 -5.48 6.97 3.04
CA THR A 97 -5.28 5.67 3.74
C THR A 97 -4.10 4.85 3.25
N ARG A 98 -3.51 5.17 2.09
CA ARG A 98 -2.39 4.40 1.55
C ARG A 98 -1.08 5.13 1.82
N LEU A 99 -0.24 4.49 2.63
CA LEU A 99 1.12 4.95 2.86
C LEU A 99 1.95 4.63 1.62
N VAL A 100 2.68 5.63 1.14
CA VAL A 100 3.59 5.53 0.00
C VAL A 100 5.00 5.76 0.53
N LEU A 101 5.88 4.83 0.20
CA LEU A 101 7.30 4.85 0.53
C LEU A 101 8.09 4.90 -0.77
N VAL A 102 9.08 5.78 -0.85
CA VAL A 102 10.02 5.85 -1.97
C VAL A 102 11.38 5.48 -1.43
N PHE A 103 12.00 4.44 -2.00
CA PHE A 103 13.29 3.95 -1.58
C PHE A 103 14.44 4.58 -2.38
N ASP A 104 15.63 4.53 -1.82
CA ASP A 104 16.88 4.98 -2.44
C ASP A 104 17.18 4.27 -3.77
N ASN A 105 16.81 3.01 -3.88
CA ASN A 105 16.99 2.20 -5.08
C ASN A 105 15.93 2.45 -6.18
N GLY A 106 15.03 3.42 -6.00
CA GLY A 106 14.01 3.81 -6.98
C GLY A 106 12.70 3.02 -6.90
N LEU A 107 12.61 2.01 -6.02
CA LEU A 107 11.34 1.33 -5.76
C LEU A 107 10.35 2.24 -5.06
N VAL A 108 9.10 2.11 -5.45
CA VAL A 108 7.96 2.78 -4.81
C VAL A 108 7.09 1.73 -4.16
N CYS A 109 6.97 1.76 -2.84
CA CYS A 109 6.08 0.89 -2.10
C CYS A 109 4.77 1.60 -1.76
N THR A 110 3.64 0.94 -2.03
CA THR A 110 2.34 1.33 -1.49
C THR A 110 1.87 0.28 -0.49
N LEU A 111 1.69 0.70 0.76
CA LEU A 111 1.11 -0.10 1.82
C LEU A 111 -0.39 0.17 1.92
N GLY A 112 -1.19 -0.90 1.92
CA GLY A 112 -2.64 -0.82 2.10
C GLY A 112 -3.18 -2.09 2.74
N GLY A 113 -3.62 -2.00 3.99
CA GLY A 113 -4.12 -3.15 4.74
C GLY A 113 -3.05 -4.24 4.86
N SER A 114 -3.37 -5.45 4.41
CA SER A 114 -2.47 -6.62 4.37
C SER A 114 -1.71 -6.77 3.04
N MET A 115 -1.75 -5.76 2.19
CA MET A 115 -1.13 -5.80 0.87
C MET A 115 -0.03 -4.76 0.76
N MET A 116 1.11 -5.19 0.24
CA MET A 116 2.22 -4.32 -0.11
C MET A 116 2.50 -4.43 -1.59
N TRP A 117 2.40 -3.31 -2.28
CA TRP A 117 2.72 -3.21 -3.69
C TRP A 117 4.07 -2.53 -3.86
N MET A 118 5.03 -3.24 -4.44
CA MET A 118 6.32 -2.71 -4.87
C MET A 118 6.22 -2.36 -6.35
N TRP A 119 6.57 -1.14 -6.72
CA TRP A 119 6.53 -0.65 -8.08
C TRP A 119 7.91 -0.20 -8.53
N LEU A 120 8.24 -0.55 -9.76
CA LEU A 120 9.34 0.02 -10.52
C LEU A 120 8.75 0.70 -11.75
N PHE A 121 8.96 2.00 -11.87
CA PHE A 121 8.51 2.79 -13.01
C PHE A 121 9.67 3.08 -13.95
N SER A 122 9.37 3.35 -15.21
CA SER A 122 10.33 3.91 -16.15
C SER A 122 10.15 5.41 -16.35
N THR A 123 11.16 6.04 -16.92
CA THR A 123 11.05 7.35 -17.55
C THR A 123 10.21 7.24 -18.82
N PRO A 124 9.75 8.37 -19.39
CA PRO A 124 9.15 8.36 -20.72
C PRO A 124 10.08 7.79 -21.81
N ALA A 125 11.39 7.86 -21.61
CA ALA A 125 12.42 7.30 -22.49
C ALA A 125 12.62 5.78 -22.32
N GLY A 126 11.94 5.14 -21.36
CA GLY A 126 12.00 3.70 -21.15
C GLY A 126 13.10 3.20 -20.22
N THR A 127 13.93 4.08 -19.67
CA THR A 127 14.92 3.72 -18.63
C THR A 127 14.28 3.62 -17.25
N PRO A 128 14.79 2.81 -16.31
CA PRO A 128 14.29 2.78 -14.93
C PRO A 128 14.30 4.18 -14.30
N ALA A 129 13.16 4.59 -13.74
CA ALA A 129 13.02 5.86 -13.02
C ALA A 129 13.39 5.69 -11.55
N SER A 130 14.05 6.70 -10.98
CA SER A 130 14.31 6.81 -9.54
C SER A 130 13.61 8.07 -9.01
N PRO A 131 12.30 8.01 -8.67
CA PRO A 131 11.58 9.17 -8.16
C PRO A 131 12.25 9.64 -6.86
N ALA A 132 12.43 10.95 -6.72
CA ALA A 132 12.99 11.54 -5.50
C ALA A 132 11.90 11.81 -4.45
N ARG A 133 10.67 12.05 -4.90
CA ARG A 133 9.54 12.41 -4.04
C ARG A 133 8.31 11.52 -4.28
N VAL A 134 7.48 11.38 -3.25
CA VAL A 134 6.18 10.70 -3.31
C VAL A 134 5.28 11.31 -4.36
N ARG A 135 5.35 12.64 -4.57
CA ARG A 135 4.58 13.34 -5.61
C ARG A 135 4.91 12.79 -7.00
N ASP A 136 6.18 12.61 -7.31
CA ASP A 136 6.66 12.13 -8.61
C ASP A 136 6.24 10.68 -8.82
N ALA A 137 6.43 9.85 -7.80
CA ALA A 137 5.99 8.46 -7.79
C ALA A 137 4.46 8.33 -8.02
N MET A 138 3.66 9.19 -7.39
CA MET A 138 2.20 9.20 -7.60
C MET A 138 1.81 9.73 -8.98
N GLN A 139 2.56 10.65 -9.56
CA GLN A 139 2.34 11.11 -10.93
C GLN A 139 2.60 10.00 -11.94
N MET A 140 3.69 9.26 -11.78
CA MET A 140 3.99 8.07 -12.59
C MET A 140 2.90 7.00 -12.45
N ARG A 141 2.46 6.74 -11.21
CA ARG A 141 1.35 5.82 -10.91
C ARG A 141 0.02 6.25 -11.52
N ARG A 142 -0.23 7.54 -11.74
CA ARG A 142 -1.44 7.98 -12.48
C ARG A 142 -1.35 7.58 -13.95
N GLY A 143 -0.17 7.67 -14.55
CA GLY A 143 0.07 7.22 -15.93
C GLY A 143 -0.15 5.72 -16.12
N PHE A 144 0.13 4.92 -15.08
CA PHE A 144 -0.07 3.48 -15.09
C PHE A 144 -1.50 3.03 -15.42
N TRP A 145 -2.54 3.79 -15.04
CA TRP A 145 -3.94 3.41 -15.30
C TRP A 145 -4.29 3.30 -16.80
N ARG A 146 -3.44 3.82 -17.68
CA ARG A 146 -3.59 3.74 -19.14
C ARG A 146 -2.68 2.67 -19.77
N MET A 147 -2.00 1.87 -18.96
CA MET A 147 -1.11 0.81 -19.43
C MET A 147 -1.86 -0.52 -19.56
N ARG A 148 -1.33 -1.38 -20.42
CA ARG A 148 -1.82 -2.75 -20.60
C ARG A 148 -0.86 -3.73 -19.91
N ALA A 149 -1.40 -4.70 -19.20
CA ALA A 149 -0.61 -5.81 -18.69
C ALA A 149 -0.11 -6.67 -19.86
N ILE A 150 1.19 -6.86 -19.95
CA ILE A 150 1.86 -7.67 -20.99
C ILE A 150 2.48 -8.95 -20.42
N GLY A 151 2.76 -8.96 -19.11
CA GLY A 151 3.29 -10.11 -18.40
C GLY A 151 2.70 -10.25 -17.02
N ILE A 152 2.40 -11.47 -16.60
CA ILE A 152 1.90 -11.78 -15.25
C ILE A 152 2.63 -13.02 -14.74
N VAL A 153 3.25 -12.88 -13.58
CA VAL A 153 3.90 -13.95 -12.83
C VAL A 153 3.09 -14.25 -11.58
N GLN A 154 2.59 -15.46 -11.49
CA GLN A 154 1.82 -16.03 -10.38
C GLN A 154 2.28 -17.46 -10.14
N PRO A 155 1.93 -18.11 -9.02
CA PRO A 155 2.38 -19.48 -8.74
C PRO A 155 2.16 -20.48 -9.89
N LYS A 156 1.08 -20.30 -10.67
CA LYS A 156 0.70 -21.15 -11.79
C LYS A 156 0.81 -20.49 -13.17
N ARG A 157 1.38 -19.28 -13.29
CA ARG A 157 1.41 -18.51 -14.55
C ARG A 157 2.71 -17.72 -14.70
N GLY A 158 3.25 -17.66 -15.91
CA GLY A 158 4.48 -16.94 -16.25
C GLY A 158 5.71 -17.85 -16.32
N PRO A 159 6.87 -17.29 -16.71
CA PRO A 159 8.14 -18.03 -16.85
C PRO A 159 8.53 -18.77 -15.57
N GLU A 160 9.10 -19.97 -15.70
CA GLU A 160 9.38 -20.84 -14.56
C GLU A 160 10.45 -20.27 -13.63
N ASP A 161 11.52 -19.71 -14.20
CA ASP A 161 12.56 -18.94 -13.52
C ASP A 161 11.98 -17.76 -12.74
N ALA A 162 11.15 -16.92 -13.38
CA ALA A 162 10.49 -15.79 -12.72
C ALA A 162 9.58 -16.24 -11.57
N ARG A 163 8.88 -17.37 -11.74
CA ARG A 163 8.04 -17.95 -10.68
C ARG A 163 8.86 -18.45 -9.50
N ARG A 164 9.96 -19.16 -9.76
CA ARG A 164 10.87 -19.66 -8.72
C ARG A 164 11.49 -18.49 -7.94
N GLU A 165 11.94 -17.46 -8.64
CA GLU A 165 12.54 -16.28 -8.01
C GLU A 165 11.52 -15.52 -7.14
N LEU A 166 10.32 -15.24 -7.68
CA LEU A 166 9.27 -14.57 -6.92
C LEU A 166 8.85 -15.37 -5.67
N THR A 167 8.86 -16.70 -5.78
CA THR A 167 8.56 -17.61 -4.66
C THR A 167 9.65 -17.55 -3.59
N ALA A 168 10.92 -17.52 -3.99
CA ALA A 168 12.04 -17.38 -3.08
C ALA A 168 12.02 -16.03 -2.35
N ILE A 169 11.77 -14.93 -3.07
CA ILE A 169 11.59 -13.60 -2.46
C ILE A 169 10.45 -13.65 -1.45
N ARG A 170 9.27 -14.15 -1.85
CA ARG A 170 8.08 -14.28 -1.00
C ARG A 170 8.41 -14.98 0.33
N GLU A 171 9.16 -16.07 0.29
CA GLU A 171 9.52 -16.86 1.47
C GLU A 171 10.49 -16.10 2.38
N ARG A 172 11.53 -15.47 1.81
CA ARG A 172 12.49 -14.65 2.57
C ARG A 172 11.81 -13.47 3.26
N VAL A 173 10.87 -12.80 2.60
CA VAL A 173 10.10 -11.70 3.20
C VAL A 173 8.95 -12.15 4.10
N GLY A 174 8.66 -13.45 4.19
CA GLY A 174 7.58 -14.01 5.02
C GLY A 174 6.16 -13.70 4.51
N ALA A 175 5.99 -13.43 3.22
CA ALA A 175 4.68 -13.14 2.62
C ALA A 175 3.88 -14.43 2.37
N LYS A 176 2.55 -14.38 2.52
CA LYS A 176 1.67 -15.54 2.26
C LYS A 176 1.45 -15.77 0.77
N ARG A 177 1.30 -14.68 0.00
CA ARG A 177 1.10 -14.71 -1.44
C ARG A 177 1.99 -13.67 -2.10
N ALA A 178 2.42 -13.98 -3.32
CA ALA A 178 3.11 -13.04 -4.18
C ALA A 178 2.58 -13.14 -5.62
N MET A 179 2.54 -12.01 -6.29
CA MET A 179 2.23 -11.87 -7.71
C MET A 179 3.09 -10.76 -8.27
N ALA A 180 3.53 -10.89 -9.52
CA ALA A 180 4.14 -9.78 -10.24
C ALA A 180 3.46 -9.58 -11.60
N ALA A 181 3.53 -8.36 -12.10
CA ALA A 181 3.02 -8.02 -13.41
C ALA A 181 3.87 -6.93 -14.06
N LEU A 182 4.03 -7.03 -15.38
CA LEU A 182 4.62 -6.00 -16.22
C LEU A 182 3.54 -5.36 -17.06
N TYR A 183 3.62 -4.04 -17.14
CA TYR A 183 2.69 -3.20 -17.85
C TYR A 183 3.45 -2.32 -18.83
N GLU A 184 2.90 -2.18 -20.03
CA GLU A 184 3.47 -1.34 -21.07
C GLU A 184 2.42 -0.37 -21.58
N ARG A 185 2.86 0.84 -21.94
CA ARG A 185 1.99 1.80 -22.60
C ARG A 185 1.65 1.27 -24.00
N PRO A 186 0.36 1.26 -24.40
CA PRO A 186 0.00 0.97 -25.78
C PRO A 186 0.72 1.92 -26.75
N THR A 187 1.21 1.41 -27.87
CA THR A 187 1.83 2.23 -28.92
C THR A 187 0.89 3.28 -29.50
N THR A 188 -0.42 3.05 -29.41
CA THR A 188 -1.48 3.98 -29.84
C THR A 188 -1.80 5.07 -28.80
N ALA A 189 -1.25 4.99 -27.59
CA ALA A 189 -1.50 6.00 -26.57
C ALA A 189 -0.71 7.28 -26.88
N PRO A 190 -1.30 8.48 -26.66
CA PRO A 190 -0.63 9.74 -26.92
C PRO A 190 0.67 9.85 -26.12
N ALA A 191 1.68 10.46 -26.74
CA ALA A 191 2.94 10.78 -26.08
C ALA A 191 2.65 11.60 -24.82
N SER A 192 3.28 11.21 -23.72
CA SER A 192 3.15 11.89 -22.44
C SER A 192 4.54 12.16 -21.90
N PRO A 193 4.88 13.43 -21.60
CA PRO A 193 6.21 13.79 -21.12
C PRO A 193 6.46 13.35 -19.66
N VAL A 194 5.44 12.81 -18.97
CA VAL A 194 5.55 12.47 -17.55
C VAL A 194 5.14 11.04 -17.23
N ALA A 195 4.29 10.42 -18.07
CA ALA A 195 3.90 9.05 -17.80
C ALA A 195 5.07 8.08 -18.12
N PRO A 196 5.19 6.98 -17.38
CA PRO A 196 6.19 5.94 -17.63
C PRO A 196 5.93 5.23 -18.98
N ALA A 197 6.98 4.77 -19.67
CA ALA A 197 6.81 3.94 -20.87
C ALA A 197 6.32 2.53 -20.51
N TRP A 198 6.85 1.98 -19.42
CA TRP A 198 6.47 0.72 -18.79
C TRP A 198 6.49 0.83 -17.26
N ALA A 199 5.80 -0.07 -16.58
CA ALA A 199 5.86 -0.23 -15.13
C ALA A 199 5.83 -1.71 -14.78
N SER A 200 6.67 -2.13 -13.84
CA SER A 200 6.59 -3.47 -13.24
C SER A 200 6.19 -3.36 -11.78
N ALA A 201 5.41 -4.33 -11.33
CA ALA A 201 4.86 -4.33 -9.98
C ALA A 201 4.90 -5.73 -9.38
N ALA A 202 5.23 -5.80 -8.09
CA ALA A 202 5.09 -7.00 -7.28
C ALA A 202 4.15 -6.73 -6.10
N LEU A 203 3.11 -7.54 -5.98
CA LEU A 203 2.21 -7.57 -4.84
C LEU A 203 2.65 -8.68 -3.90
N PHE A 204 2.85 -8.32 -2.64
CA PHE A 204 3.03 -9.26 -1.53
C PHE A 204 1.87 -9.11 -0.56
N ALA A 205 1.16 -10.20 -0.30
CA ALA A 205 0.05 -10.21 0.64
C ALA A 205 0.41 -11.02 1.89
N GLY A 206 0.09 -10.45 3.06
CA GLY A 206 0.35 -11.03 4.36
C GLY A 206 -0.20 -10.13 5.47
N THR A 207 -0.54 -10.70 6.62
CA THR A 207 -0.93 -9.88 7.78
C THR A 207 0.25 -8.98 8.16
N PRO A 208 0.04 -7.67 8.39
CA PRO A 208 1.12 -6.73 8.78
C PRO A 208 1.87 -7.16 10.05
N SER A 209 1.27 -8.04 10.86
CA SER A 209 1.90 -8.69 12.02
C SER A 209 3.07 -9.62 11.68
N ASN A 210 3.18 -10.09 10.43
CA ASN A 210 4.16 -11.09 10.00
C ASN A 210 5.25 -10.49 9.08
N VAL A 211 5.16 -9.19 8.80
CA VAL A 211 6.05 -8.49 7.88
C VAL A 211 7.20 -7.92 8.70
N ASP A 212 8.30 -8.66 8.83
CA ASP A 212 9.51 -8.17 9.50
C ASP A 212 10.17 -7.07 8.65
N PRO A 213 10.23 -5.82 9.13
CA PRO A 213 10.82 -4.72 8.37
C PRO A 213 12.29 -4.96 8.00
N SER A 214 13.01 -5.74 8.81
CA SER A 214 14.44 -6.04 8.62
C SER A 214 14.64 -6.95 7.42
N ARG A 215 13.77 -7.96 7.27
CA ARG A 215 13.74 -8.83 6.08
C ARG A 215 13.43 -8.03 4.82
N TRP A 216 12.52 -7.06 4.91
CA TRP A 216 12.24 -6.18 3.78
C TRP A 216 13.41 -5.30 3.40
N ALA A 217 14.09 -4.69 4.38
CA ALA A 217 15.26 -3.87 4.12
C ALA A 217 16.34 -4.61 3.33
N ALA A 218 16.58 -5.89 3.67
CA ALA A 218 17.54 -6.76 3.00
C ALA A 218 17.10 -7.17 1.58
N GLU A 219 15.79 -7.29 1.34
CA GLU A 219 15.25 -7.80 0.06
C GLU A 219 14.89 -6.71 -0.95
N LEU A 220 15.01 -5.42 -0.60
CA LEU A 220 14.66 -4.31 -1.51
C LEU A 220 15.41 -4.38 -2.85
N ASP A 221 16.69 -4.73 -2.84
CA ASP A 221 17.48 -4.82 -4.08
C ASP A 221 17.14 -6.06 -4.89
N ALA A 222 16.86 -7.19 -4.22
CA ALA A 222 16.40 -8.40 -4.89
C ALA A 222 15.05 -8.17 -5.59
N VAL A 223 14.11 -7.46 -4.93
CA VAL A 223 12.83 -7.08 -5.52
C VAL A 223 13.02 -6.16 -6.72
N ARG A 224 13.91 -5.16 -6.62
CA ARG A 224 14.21 -4.27 -7.75
C ARG A 224 14.76 -5.07 -8.92
N ALA A 225 15.79 -5.89 -8.68
CA ALA A 225 16.45 -6.68 -9.72
C ALA A 225 15.46 -7.63 -10.41
N PHE A 226 14.59 -8.30 -9.64
CA PHE A 226 13.52 -9.12 -10.18
C PHE A 226 12.56 -8.33 -11.08
N LEU A 227 12.10 -7.16 -10.62
CA LEU A 227 11.18 -6.31 -11.38
C LEU A 227 11.80 -5.73 -12.66
N GLU A 228 13.11 -5.55 -12.67
CA GLU A 228 13.89 -5.12 -13.83
C GLU A 228 14.08 -6.27 -14.84
N ARG A 229 14.49 -7.46 -14.36
CA ARG A 229 14.56 -8.69 -15.18
C ARG A 229 13.25 -9.07 -15.84
N LEU A 230 12.14 -8.82 -15.15
CA LEU A 230 10.80 -9.02 -15.70
C LEU A 230 10.60 -8.27 -17.02
N ARG A 231 11.22 -7.10 -17.19
CA ARG A 231 11.21 -6.35 -18.44
C ARG A 231 12.29 -6.80 -19.42
N THR A 232 13.52 -6.98 -18.96
CA THR A 232 14.66 -7.19 -19.86
C THR A 232 14.77 -8.61 -20.40
N GLU A 233 14.40 -9.61 -19.60
CA GLU A 233 14.62 -11.03 -19.91
C GLU A 233 13.32 -11.74 -20.28
N HIS A 234 12.24 -11.49 -19.53
CA HIS A 234 11.00 -12.26 -19.66
C HIS A 234 9.98 -11.67 -20.62
N TYR A 235 10.01 -10.34 -20.80
CA TYR A 235 9.04 -9.60 -21.60
C TYR A 235 9.69 -8.40 -22.31
N PRO A 236 10.68 -8.65 -23.20
CA PRO A 236 11.44 -7.60 -23.84
C PRO A 236 10.57 -6.77 -24.81
N PRO A 237 10.95 -5.50 -25.07
CA PRO A 237 10.23 -4.63 -25.99
C PRO A 237 10.07 -5.28 -27.37
N GLY A 238 8.86 -5.21 -27.95
CA GLY A 238 8.62 -5.60 -29.34
C GLY A 238 8.22 -7.06 -29.60
N LEU A 239 8.25 -7.96 -28.61
CA LEU A 239 7.83 -9.36 -28.78
C LEU A 239 6.33 -9.62 -28.50
N HIS A 240 5.56 -8.62 -28.07
CA HIS A 240 4.18 -8.80 -27.59
C HIS A 240 3.11 -8.41 -28.62
N GLY A 241 3.36 -8.76 -29.87
CA GLY A 241 2.46 -8.60 -31.01
C GLY A 241 1.98 -9.95 -31.56
N SER A 242 1.49 -10.85 -30.74
CA SER A 242 0.81 -12.08 -31.18
C SER A 242 0.14 -12.75 -29.97
N HIS A 243 -0.97 -13.45 -30.18
CA HIS A 243 -1.87 -14.02 -29.17
C HIS A 243 -2.88 -13.03 -28.59
N ARG A 244 -3.84 -12.67 -29.45
CA ARG A 244 -5.26 -12.73 -29.05
C ARG A 244 -5.71 -14.17 -29.07
#